data_AF-A0A497J3V6-F1
#
_entry.id   AF-A0A497J3V6-F1
#
_cell.length_a   1.000
_cell.length_b   1.000
_cell.length_c   1.000
_cell.angle_alpha   90.00
_cell.angle_beta   90.00
_cell.angle_gamma   90.00
#
_symmetry.space_group_name_H-M   'P 1'
#
loop_
_entity.id
_entity.type
_entity.pdbx_description
1 polymer ?
#
loop_
_entity_poly.entity_id
_entity_poly.type
_entity_poly.pdbx_seq_one_letter_code
_entity_poly.pdbx_strand_id
1 'polypeptide(L)'
;MSSRTYAILGIVALAFVVLGILFTVETWVECPHCDGRGYNTRKMTCPQCNGEGTVVVEKKQVCPTCDGTGRILGGLFTCTRCKGTGWIYVTEIETCPKCQGSGYVTVKDTCPYCNGRGGKSVSLWEAWFGG
;
A
#
# COMPACT_ATOMS: atom_id res chain seq x y z
N MET A 1 -15.92 55.02 -40.66
CA MET A 1 -15.29 53.75 -40.21
C MET A 1 -15.74 52.64 -41.15
N SER A 2 -14.82 51.82 -41.65
CA SER A 2 -15.15 50.82 -42.70
C SER A 2 -15.70 49.52 -42.08
N SER A 3 -16.49 48.75 -42.84
CA SER A 3 -16.94 47.40 -42.46
C SER A 3 -15.78 46.50 -42.01
N ARG A 4 -14.59 46.69 -42.60
CA ARG A 4 -13.36 46.00 -42.22
C ARG A 4 -12.90 46.33 -40.79
N THR A 5 -13.11 47.55 -40.33
CA THR A 5 -12.75 47.97 -38.96
C THR A 5 -13.59 47.24 -37.91
N TYR A 6 -14.90 47.07 -38.13
CA TYR A 6 -15.77 46.34 -37.20
C TYR A 6 -15.44 44.85 -37.14
N ALA A 7 -15.12 44.25 -38.28
CA ALA A 7 -14.66 42.86 -38.33
C ALA A 7 -13.37 42.65 -37.52
N ILE A 8 -12.40 43.56 -37.64
CA ILE A 8 -11.14 43.52 -36.88
C ILE A 8 -11.40 43.67 -35.38
N LEU A 9 -12.20 44.67 -34.97
CA LEU A 9 -12.54 44.88 -33.56
C LEU A 9 -13.29 43.68 -32.96
N GLY A 10 -14.18 43.04 -33.72
CA GLY A 10 -14.87 41.82 -33.29
C GLY A 10 -13.93 40.64 -33.08
N ILE A 11 -12.98 40.40 -34.00
CA ILE A 11 -11.97 39.35 -33.85
C ILE A 11 -11.08 39.60 -32.63
N VAL A 12 -10.65 40.84 -32.44
CA VAL A 12 -9.83 41.25 -31.29
C VAL A 12 -10.59 41.03 -29.97
N ALA A 13 -11.86 41.43 -29.90
CA ALA A 13 -12.70 41.21 -28.73
C ALA A 13 -12.88 39.70 -28.43
N LEU A 14 -13.15 38.87 -29.44
CA LEU A 14 -13.27 37.42 -29.28
C LEU A 14 -11.95 36.80 -28.81
N ALA A 15 -10.81 37.24 -29.32
CA ALA A 15 -9.49 36.76 -28.89
C ALA A 15 -9.24 37.06 -27.41
N PHE A 16 -9.60 38.25 -26.93
CA PHE A 16 -9.49 38.59 -25.50
C PHE A 16 -10.42 37.75 -24.61
N VAL A 17 -11.65 37.49 -25.06
CA VAL A 17 -12.58 36.61 -24.33
C VAL A 17 -12.03 35.18 -24.24
N VAL A 18 -11.52 34.63 -25.35
CA VAL A 18 -10.94 33.27 -25.38
C VAL A 18 -9.69 33.18 -24.50
N LEU A 19 -8.78 34.15 -24.60
CA LEU A 19 -7.61 34.22 -23.72
C LEU A 19 -8.05 34.31 -22.25
N GLY A 20 -9.02 35.15 -21.91
CA GLY A 20 -9.55 35.23 -20.55
C GLY A 20 -10.07 33.88 -20.04
N ILE A 21 -10.80 33.13 -20.86
CA ILE A 21 -11.30 31.79 -20.50
C ILE A 21 -10.14 30.81 -20.28
N LEU A 22 -9.15 30.80 -21.16
CA LEU A 22 -7.99 29.90 -21.05
C LEU A 22 -7.18 30.11 -19.76
N PHE A 23 -7.10 31.36 -19.27
CA PHE A 23 -6.36 31.67 -18.04
C PHE A 23 -7.19 31.51 -16.75
N THR A 24 -8.52 31.56 -16.82
CA THR A 24 -9.40 31.55 -15.63
C THR A 24 -10.01 30.19 -15.34
N VAL A 25 -10.20 29.35 -16.35
CA VAL A 25 -10.77 28.01 -16.16
C VAL A 25 -9.66 27.05 -15.72
N GLU A 26 -9.84 26.48 -14.53
CA GLU A 26 -8.99 25.41 -14.02
C GLU A 26 -9.47 24.05 -14.55
N THR A 27 -8.51 23.20 -14.89
CA THR A 27 -8.71 21.80 -15.23
C THR A 27 -7.81 20.91 -14.38
N TRP A 28 -8.20 19.65 -14.20
CA TRP A 28 -7.43 18.67 -13.46
C TRP A 28 -6.52 17.88 -14.39
N VAL A 29 -5.22 17.83 -14.09
CA VAL A 29 -4.25 17.01 -14.83
C VAL A 29 -3.70 15.93 -13.91
N GLU A 30 -3.74 14.69 -14.41
CA GLU A 30 -3.22 13.52 -13.72
C GLU A 30 -1.70 13.61 -13.54
N CYS A 31 -1.21 13.14 -12.39
CA CYS A 31 0.20 13.11 -12.09
C CYS A 31 0.88 11.97 -12.88
N PRO A 32 1.82 12.25 -13.79
CA PRO A 32 2.47 11.22 -14.61
C PRO A 32 3.42 10.33 -13.80
N HIS A 33 3.85 10.76 -12.61
CA HIS A 33 4.74 9.98 -11.76
C HIS A 33 4.03 8.86 -11.00
N CYS A 34 2.70 8.90 -10.90
CA CYS A 34 1.92 7.88 -10.23
C CYS A 34 0.66 7.46 -10.99
N ASP A 35 0.53 7.85 -12.26
CA ASP A 35 -0.60 7.54 -13.14
C ASP A 35 -1.95 7.85 -12.47
N GLY A 36 -2.07 9.03 -11.87
CA GLY A 36 -3.31 9.41 -11.18
C GLY A 36 -3.53 8.75 -9.80
N ARG A 37 -2.77 7.72 -9.42
CA ARG A 37 -3.02 6.94 -8.19
C ARG A 37 -2.78 7.72 -6.91
N GLY A 38 -1.86 8.68 -6.92
CA GLY A 38 -1.44 9.43 -5.73
C GLY A 38 -0.40 8.71 -4.85
N TYR A 39 0.03 7.51 -5.22
CA TYR A 39 1.00 6.72 -4.46
C TYR A 39 1.87 5.87 -5.37
N ASN A 40 3.04 5.50 -4.85
CA ASN A 40 3.94 4.52 -5.44
C ASN A 40 3.91 3.24 -4.60
N THR A 41 4.06 2.10 -5.26
CA THR A 41 4.18 0.81 -4.57
C THR A 41 5.59 0.27 -4.74
N ARG A 42 6.13 -0.29 -3.66
CA ARG A 42 7.41 -1.00 -3.70
C ARG A 42 7.29 -2.32 -2.96
N LYS A 43 8.02 -3.32 -3.43
CA LYS A 43 8.19 -4.59 -2.71
C LYS A 43 9.31 -4.42 -1.71
N MET A 44 9.06 -4.76 -0.45
CA MET A 44 10.09 -4.88 0.56
C MET A 44 10.14 -6.31 1.09
N THR A 45 11.33 -6.75 1.49
CA THR A 45 11.51 -8.03 2.17
C THR A 45 10.62 -8.07 3.42
N CYS A 46 9.91 -9.18 3.62
CA CYS A 46 9.03 -9.33 4.77
C CYS A 46 9.87 -9.37 6.05
N PRO A 47 9.70 -8.42 6.99
CA PRO A 47 10.55 -8.34 8.18
C PRO A 47 10.24 -9.42 9.22
N GLN A 48 9.13 -10.16 9.06
CA GLN A 48 8.76 -11.22 10.00
C GLN A 48 9.45 -12.55 9.69
N CYS A 49 9.70 -12.84 8.41
CA CYS A 49 10.38 -14.06 7.95
C CYS A 49 11.70 -13.77 7.24
N ASN A 50 12.14 -12.51 7.19
CA ASN A 50 13.35 -12.07 6.51
C ASN A 50 13.49 -12.55 5.05
N GLY A 51 12.37 -12.73 4.35
CA GLY A 51 12.35 -13.20 2.95
C GLY A 51 12.14 -14.70 2.79
N GLU A 52 12.18 -15.49 3.86
CA GLU A 52 12.09 -16.95 3.79
C GLU A 52 10.67 -17.46 3.49
N GLY A 53 9.66 -16.63 3.75
CA GLY A 53 8.25 -16.98 3.51
C GLY A 53 7.65 -17.90 4.58
N THR A 54 8.45 -18.45 5.48
CA THR A 54 8.02 -19.28 6.61
C THR A 54 8.45 -18.68 7.95
N VAL A 55 7.82 -19.11 9.03
CA VAL A 55 8.19 -18.76 10.41
C VAL A 55 8.22 -20.01 11.27
N VAL A 56 9.16 -20.05 12.20
CA VAL A 56 9.25 -21.12 13.20
C VAL A 56 8.40 -20.70 14.40
N VAL A 57 7.41 -21.52 14.75
CA VAL A 57 6.51 -21.27 15.88
C VAL A 57 6.65 -22.37 16.93
N GLU A 58 6.60 -21.97 18.20
CA GLU A 58 6.48 -22.93 19.30
C GLU A 58 5.01 -23.07 19.70
N LYS A 59 4.48 -24.28 19.53
CA LYS A 59 3.12 -24.61 19.94
C LYS A 59 3.11 -25.42 21.21
N LYS A 60 2.23 -25.03 22.12
CA LYS A 60 1.91 -25.81 23.32
C LYS A 60 0.97 -26.93 22.92
N GLN A 61 1.37 -28.17 23.18
CA GLN A 61 0.53 -29.35 22.99
C GLN A 61 0.39 -30.16 24.28
N VAL A 62 -0.69 -30.92 24.36
CA VAL A 62 -0.90 -31.90 25.43
C VAL A 62 0.26 -32.89 25.41
N CYS A 63 0.81 -33.22 26.57
CA CYS A 63 1.86 -34.22 26.66
C CYS A 63 1.28 -35.62 26.39
N PRO A 64 1.62 -36.27 25.26
CA PRO A 64 1.05 -37.56 24.87
C PRO A 64 1.56 -38.73 25.73
N THR A 65 2.52 -38.49 26.62
CA THR A 65 3.00 -39.52 27.58
C THR A 65 2.11 -39.62 28.81
N CYS A 66 1.35 -38.58 29.13
CA CYS A 66 0.48 -38.54 30.31
C CYS A 66 -0.92 -37.99 30.01
N ASP A 67 -1.25 -37.77 28.73
CA ASP A 67 -2.51 -37.23 28.24
C ASP A 67 -2.99 -35.99 29.01
N GLY A 68 -2.08 -35.09 29.34
CA GLY A 68 -2.39 -33.84 30.04
C GLY A 68 -2.42 -33.94 31.57
N THR A 69 -2.38 -35.15 32.15
CA THR A 69 -2.50 -35.32 33.60
C THR A 69 -1.25 -34.89 34.38
N GLY A 70 -0.09 -34.81 33.71
CA GLY A 70 1.20 -34.53 34.35
C GLY A 70 1.73 -35.70 35.20
N ARG A 71 1.02 -36.82 35.28
CA ARG A 71 1.39 -37.99 36.08
C ARG A 71 1.31 -39.25 35.23
N ILE A 72 2.06 -40.28 35.62
CA ILE A 72 2.09 -41.58 34.95
C ILE A 72 1.81 -42.68 35.98
N LEU A 73 1.51 -43.90 35.50
CA LEU A 73 1.20 -45.07 36.34
C LEU A 73 0.08 -44.78 37.35
N GLY A 74 -1.09 -44.34 36.86
CA GLY A 74 -2.26 -44.08 37.71
C GLY A 74 -2.08 -42.94 38.72
N GLY A 75 -1.07 -42.07 38.54
CA GLY A 75 -0.80 -40.96 39.44
C GLY A 75 0.34 -41.22 40.43
N LEU A 76 0.99 -42.38 40.41
CA LEU A 76 2.06 -42.68 41.37
C LEU A 76 3.32 -41.84 41.13
N PHE A 77 3.65 -41.54 39.87
CA PHE A 77 4.87 -40.82 39.51
C PHE A 77 4.58 -39.57 38.67
N THR A 78 5.40 -38.54 38.85
CA THR A 78 5.38 -37.35 38.00
C THR A 78 5.89 -37.70 36.61
N CYS A 79 5.20 -37.21 35.57
CA CYS A 79 5.66 -37.40 34.19
C CYS A 79 6.98 -36.65 33.98
N THR A 80 8.05 -37.37 33.64
CA THR A 80 9.39 -36.80 33.44
C THR A 80 9.48 -35.94 32.19
N ARG A 81 8.72 -36.28 31.14
CA ARG A 81 8.74 -35.57 29.85
C ARG A 81 8.18 -34.15 29.94
N CYS A 82 7.04 -33.96 30.60
CA CYS A 82 6.44 -32.65 30.82
C CYS A 82 6.74 -32.06 32.21
N LYS A 83 7.51 -32.77 33.03
CA LYS A 83 7.87 -32.39 34.41
C LYS A 83 6.65 -32.05 35.28
N GLY A 84 5.57 -32.83 35.15
CA GLY A 84 4.35 -32.62 35.91
C GLY A 84 3.38 -31.57 35.36
N THR A 85 3.73 -30.85 34.29
CA THR A 85 2.88 -29.76 33.77
C THR A 85 1.68 -30.27 32.97
N GLY A 86 1.78 -31.46 32.38
CA GLY A 86 0.78 -31.99 31.44
C GLY A 86 0.95 -31.51 30.00
N TRP A 87 1.90 -30.61 29.71
CA TRP A 87 2.07 -30.02 28.37
C TRP A 87 3.54 -30.04 27.96
N ILE A 88 3.78 -29.99 26.65
CA ILE A 88 5.12 -29.78 26.09
C ILE A 88 5.04 -28.73 24.98
N TYR A 89 6.18 -28.12 24.68
CA TYR A 89 6.32 -27.25 23.51
C TYR A 89 6.90 -28.05 22.34
N VAL A 90 6.37 -27.83 21.15
CA VAL A 90 6.97 -28.31 19.91
C VAL A 90 7.16 -27.19 18.93
N THR A 91 8.25 -27.32 18.20
CA THR A 91 8.61 -26.41 17.12
C THR A 91 7.97 -26.89 15.83
N GLU A 92 7.22 -26.01 15.17
CA GLU A 92 6.61 -26.27 13.86
C GLU A 92 6.97 -25.13 12.90
N ILE A 93 7.09 -25.46 11.61
CA ILE A 93 7.30 -24.48 10.55
C ILE A 93 5.95 -24.16 9.95
N GLU A 94 5.57 -22.89 9.98
CA GLU A 94 4.34 -22.41 9.37
C GLU A 94 4.61 -21.41 8.26
N THR A 95 3.67 -21.30 7.33
CA THR A 95 3.67 -20.22 6.33
C THR A 95 3.60 -18.88 7.04
N CYS A 96 4.47 -17.94 6.67
CA CYS A 96 4.49 -16.62 7.28
C CYS A 96 3.14 -15.91 7.04
N PRO A 97 2.35 -15.60 8.09
CA PRO A 97 1.02 -15.03 7.91
C PRO A 97 1.06 -13.61 7.33
N LYS A 98 2.17 -12.88 7.53
CA LYS A 98 2.32 -11.49 7.08
C LYS A 98 2.50 -11.37 5.57
N CYS A 99 3.24 -12.28 4.95
CA CYS A 99 3.49 -12.28 3.51
C CYS A 99 2.83 -13.46 2.78
N GLN A 100 2.13 -14.33 3.50
CA GLN A 100 1.45 -15.53 2.98
C GLN A 100 2.38 -16.40 2.12
N GLY A 101 3.61 -16.63 2.59
CA GLY A 101 4.60 -17.45 1.88
C GLY A 101 5.40 -16.72 0.80
N SER A 102 5.02 -15.50 0.40
CA SER A 102 5.71 -14.80 -0.69
C SER A 102 7.10 -14.27 -0.34
N GLY A 103 7.42 -14.08 0.94
CA GLY A 103 8.70 -13.52 1.39
C GLY A 103 8.80 -11.99 1.26
N TYR A 104 7.82 -11.33 0.63
CA TYR A 104 7.79 -9.88 0.47
C TYR A 104 6.43 -9.29 0.83
N VAL A 105 6.43 -8.01 1.21
CA VAL A 105 5.21 -7.24 1.43
C VAL A 105 5.25 -6.00 0.55
N THR A 106 4.09 -5.64 0.00
CA THR A 106 3.94 -4.43 -0.81
C THR A 106 3.68 -3.26 0.12
N VAL A 107 4.55 -2.25 0.06
CA VAL A 107 4.39 -0.98 0.77
C VAL A 107 3.85 0.06 -0.18
N LYS A 108 2.94 0.87 0.33
CA LYS A 108 2.31 1.98 -0.37
C LYS A 108 2.86 3.28 0.21
N ASP A 109 3.61 4.03 -0.60
CA ASP A 109 4.15 5.32 -0.21
C ASP A 109 3.41 6.44 -0.93
N THR A 110 3.12 7.53 -0.22
CA THR A 110 2.52 8.73 -0.81
C THR A 110 3.41 9.27 -1.94
N CYS A 111 2.83 9.58 -3.09
CA CYS A 111 3.59 10.14 -4.21
C CYS A 111 4.08 11.55 -3.84
N PRO A 112 5.39 11.82 -3.83
CA PRO A 112 5.93 13.11 -3.39
C PRO A 112 5.62 14.24 -4.39
N TYR A 113 5.38 13.90 -5.66
CA TYR A 113 5.11 14.88 -6.72
C TYR A 113 3.71 15.49 -6.66
N CYS A 114 2.72 14.73 -6.17
CA CYS A 114 1.34 15.20 -6.03
C CYS A 114 0.83 15.16 -4.58
N ASN A 115 1.67 14.79 -3.62
CA ASN A 115 1.33 14.67 -2.19
C ASN A 115 0.05 13.87 -1.93
N GLY A 116 -0.14 12.75 -2.63
CA GLY A 116 -1.32 11.90 -2.45
C GLY A 116 -2.54 12.29 -3.27
N ARG A 117 -2.56 13.46 -3.92
CA ARG A 117 -3.75 13.95 -4.64
C ARG A 117 -4.01 13.26 -5.97
N GLY A 118 -2.98 12.63 -6.54
CA GLY A 118 -3.07 12.00 -7.87
C GLY A 118 -2.95 12.98 -9.04
N GLY A 119 -2.92 14.29 -8.80
CA GLY A 119 -2.83 15.31 -9.85
C GLY A 119 -2.73 16.72 -9.29
N LYS A 120 -2.84 17.72 -10.17
CA LYS A 120 -2.89 19.15 -9.83
C LYS A 120 -3.94 19.87 -10.69
N SER A 121 -4.56 20.91 -10.13
CA SER A 121 -5.34 21.86 -10.93
C SER A 121 -4.39 22.84 -11.62
N VAL A 122 -4.59 23.02 -12.91
CA VAL A 122 -3.83 23.96 -13.76
C VAL A 122 -4.82 24.70 -14.64
N SER A 123 -4.45 25.88 -15.13
CA SER A 123 -5.28 26.59 -16.09
C SER A 123 -5.36 25.83 -17.42
N LEU A 124 -6.44 26.05 -18.19
CA LEU A 124 -6.52 25.52 -19.56
C LEU A 124 -5.33 25.98 -20.42
N TRP A 125 -4.83 27.20 -20.22
CA TRP A 125 -3.62 27.67 -20.89
C TRP A 125 -2.43 26.73 -20.67
N GLU A 126 -2.12 26.40 -19.42
CA GLU A 126 -1.01 25.49 -19.07
C GLU A 126 -1.24 24.07 -19.62
N ALA A 127 -2.47 23.57 -19.58
CA ALA A 127 -2.80 22.25 -20.08
C ALA A 127 -2.62 22.10 -21.61
N TRP A 128 -2.85 23.16 -22.39
CA TRP A 128 -2.78 23.13 -23.85
C TRP A 128 -1.46 23.63 -24.43
N PHE A 129 -0.80 24.58 -23.76
CA PHE A 129 0.37 25.27 -24.30
C PHE A 129 1.63 25.16 -23.42
N GLY A 130 1.52 24.66 -22.18
CA GLY A 130 2.60 24.61 -21.19
C GLY A 130 3.49 23.37 -21.23
N GLY A 131 3.74 22.82 -22.42
CA GLY A 131 4.60 21.64 -22.61
C GLY A 131 6.04 21.82 -22.14
#